data_AF-A0A9X3X4E8-F1
#
_entry.id   AF-A0A9X3X4E8-F1
#
_cell.length_a   1.000
_cell.length_b   1.000
_cell.length_c   1.000
_cell.angle_alpha   90.00
_cell.angle_beta   90.00
_cell.angle_gamma   90.00
#
_symmetry.space_group_name_H-M   'P 1'
#
loop_
_entity.id
_entity.type
_entity.pdbx_description
1 polymer ?
#
loop_
_entity_poly.entity_id
_entity_poly.type
_entity_poly.pdbx_seq_one_letter_code
_entity_poly.pdbx_strand_id
1 'polypeptide(L)'
;MNLLDTAFPSYLAKQAEIDAAWDLCEKRLAGLPSPLDTLATRFLHAIAEGTPSHRSYFSGPLAPPLLYMPLWLADRLASEGALPARAQASIVPILAATMQGYFYVRIQDDLLDDPARADPELLLLGNACFAGMALAYTEALGPRAPAFFQAFDRAIAAFSRLTLAELRVVRGEGPYAEALFEEHAGKVAFARVPLLAIAALADALHLEASITTLVDRLGVTYGLANDVLGWPRDLRAGHRTHLLAQAHLSRADLDHLATLADEHARAEAHEALAERLRVTLYEGMLLHRTIERAIAEQARAAEDARKLGLHGFDVYTADRLAWLGALDREILAMSMKRALGARSR
;
A
#
# COMPACT_ATOMS: atom_id res chain seq x y z
N MET A 1 -10.14 22.05 -5.86
CA MET A 1 -9.90 20.65 -6.22
C MET A 1 -8.61 20.25 -5.53
N ASN A 2 -8.68 19.35 -4.55
CA ASN A 2 -7.52 18.94 -3.78
C ASN A 2 -6.58 18.15 -4.71
N LEU A 3 -5.32 18.55 -4.81
CA LEU A 3 -4.30 17.86 -5.63
C LEU A 3 -4.15 16.38 -5.27
N LEU A 4 -4.68 15.99 -4.11
CA LEU A 4 -4.58 14.65 -3.52
C LEU A 4 -5.59 13.63 -4.07
N ASP A 5 -6.64 14.05 -4.78
CA ASP A 5 -7.78 13.16 -5.06
C ASP A 5 -7.96 12.80 -6.55
N THR A 6 -7.15 13.36 -7.45
CA THR A 6 -7.30 13.11 -8.89
C THR A 6 -6.49 11.90 -9.32
N ALA A 7 -7.13 10.94 -9.99
CA ALA A 7 -6.45 9.77 -10.56
C ALA A 7 -5.35 10.20 -11.55
N PHE A 8 -4.24 9.45 -11.56
CA PHE A 8 -3.15 9.73 -12.49
C PHE A 8 -3.59 9.45 -13.94
N PRO A 9 -3.23 10.32 -14.92
CA PRO A 9 -3.46 10.07 -16.33
C PRO A 9 -2.96 8.69 -16.79
N SER A 10 -1.83 8.22 -16.24
CA SER A 10 -1.29 6.87 -16.52
C SER A 10 -2.27 5.73 -16.21
N TYR A 11 -3.19 5.94 -15.27
CA TYR A 11 -4.19 4.94 -14.89
C TYR A 11 -5.38 4.90 -15.84
N LEU A 12 -5.77 6.06 -16.38
CA LEU A 12 -6.92 6.16 -17.30
C LEU A 12 -6.73 5.34 -18.58
N ALA A 13 -5.48 5.19 -19.03
CA ALA A 13 -5.13 4.39 -20.21
C ALA A 13 -5.46 2.88 -20.06
N LYS A 14 -5.67 2.40 -18.84
CA LYS A 14 -5.96 1.00 -18.51
C LYS A 14 -7.33 0.80 -17.85
N GLN A 15 -8.17 1.84 -17.86
CA GLN A 15 -9.40 1.85 -17.08
C GLN A 15 -10.39 0.77 -17.53
N ALA A 16 -10.43 0.43 -18.82
CA ALA A 16 -11.32 -0.60 -19.33
C ALA A 16 -11.04 -1.99 -18.72
N GLU A 17 -9.76 -2.37 -18.60
CA GLU A 17 -9.37 -3.62 -17.95
C GLU A 17 -9.61 -3.60 -16.44
N ILE A 18 -9.44 -2.44 -15.79
CA ILE A 18 -9.73 -2.25 -14.37
C ILE A 18 -11.24 -2.35 -14.10
N ASP A 19 -12.08 -1.73 -14.94
CA ASP A 19 -13.54 -1.79 -14.81
C ASP A 19 -14.05 -3.21 -15.01
N ALA A 20 -13.52 -3.93 -16.01
CA ALA A 20 -13.85 -5.34 -16.22
C ALA A 20 -13.42 -6.23 -15.04
N ALA A 21 -12.28 -5.92 -14.39
CA ALA A 21 -11.84 -6.63 -13.19
C ALA A 21 -12.75 -6.34 -11.99
N TRP A 22 -13.20 -5.08 -11.85
CA TRP A 22 -14.20 -4.70 -10.86
C TRP A 22 -15.53 -5.42 -11.07
N ASP A 23 -16.01 -5.52 -12.31
CA ASP A 23 -17.25 -6.25 -12.62
C ASP A 23 -17.19 -7.71 -12.14
N LEU A 24 -16.05 -8.40 -12.37
CA LEU A 24 -15.83 -9.76 -11.86
C LEU A 24 -15.77 -9.81 -10.33
N CYS A 25 -15.08 -8.86 -9.71
CA CYS A 25 -14.91 -8.79 -8.27
C CYS A 25 -16.26 -8.55 -7.56
N GLU A 26 -17.00 -7.53 -7.99
CA GLU A 26 -18.33 -7.18 -7.48
C GLU A 26 -19.32 -8.32 -7.67
N LYS A 27 -19.36 -8.93 -8.87
CA LYS A 27 -20.22 -10.08 -9.14
C LYS A 27 -19.95 -11.23 -8.17
N ARG A 28 -18.68 -11.50 -7.87
CA ARG A 28 -18.31 -12.55 -6.91
C ARG A 28 -18.71 -12.19 -5.50
N LEU A 29 -18.41 -10.97 -5.05
CA LEU A 29 -18.75 -10.49 -3.71
C LEU A 29 -20.26 -10.49 -3.46
N ALA A 30 -21.05 -10.04 -4.44
CA ALA A 30 -22.51 -10.08 -4.39
C ALA A 30 -23.08 -11.51 -4.46
N GLY A 31 -22.31 -12.47 -4.99
CA GLY A 31 -22.67 -13.89 -5.05
C GLY A 31 -22.31 -14.70 -3.80
N LEU A 32 -21.70 -14.08 -2.77
CA LEU A 32 -21.42 -14.76 -1.51
C LEU A 32 -22.72 -15.07 -0.75
N PRO A 33 -22.79 -16.18 0.02
CA PRO A 33 -23.96 -16.48 0.82
C PRO A 33 -24.09 -15.51 2.01
N SER A 34 -25.32 -15.21 2.41
CA SER A 34 -25.58 -14.42 3.62
C SER A 34 -24.96 -15.09 4.88
N PRO A 35 -24.35 -14.33 5.80
CA PRO A 35 -24.24 -12.85 5.84
C PRO A 35 -23.00 -12.25 5.13
N LEU A 36 -22.21 -13.03 4.39
CA LEU A 36 -20.95 -12.57 3.80
C LEU A 36 -21.14 -11.53 2.68
N ASP A 37 -22.26 -11.59 1.94
CA ASP A 37 -22.66 -10.58 0.94
C ASP A 37 -22.88 -9.18 1.56
N THR A 38 -23.49 -9.17 2.74
CA THR A 38 -23.75 -7.95 3.52
C THR A 38 -22.44 -7.38 4.06
N LEU A 39 -21.55 -8.26 4.55
CA LEU A 39 -20.19 -7.87 4.94
C LEU A 39 -19.41 -7.29 3.75
N ALA A 40 -19.51 -7.90 2.57
CA ALA A 40 -18.86 -7.40 1.37
C ALA A 40 -19.38 -6.01 0.96
N THR A 41 -20.70 -5.80 1.01
CA THR A 41 -21.31 -4.51 0.73
C THR A 41 -20.84 -3.43 1.72
N ARG A 42 -20.81 -3.77 3.02
CA ARG A 42 -20.30 -2.89 4.08
C ARG A 42 -18.84 -2.54 3.86
N PHE A 43 -18.01 -3.53 3.53
CA PHE A 43 -16.59 -3.33 3.23
C PHE A 43 -16.37 -2.43 2.01
N LEU A 44 -17.09 -2.66 0.90
CA LEU A 44 -17.00 -1.83 -0.30
C LEU A 44 -17.41 -0.37 -0.02
N HIS A 45 -18.45 -0.17 0.80
CA HIS A 45 -18.82 1.18 1.24
C HIS A 45 -17.72 1.84 2.06
N ALA A 46 -17.11 1.12 3.01
CA ALA A 46 -16.04 1.64 3.86
C ALA A 46 -14.81 2.07 3.04
N ILE A 47 -14.38 1.27 2.06
CA ILE A 47 -13.25 1.64 1.20
C ILE A 47 -13.58 2.76 0.19
N ALA A 48 -14.87 3.05 -0.04
CA ALA A 48 -15.30 4.17 -0.86
C ALA A 48 -15.26 5.51 -0.11
N GLU A 49 -15.17 5.51 1.23
CA GLU A 49 -15.22 6.73 2.04
C GLU A 49 -14.18 7.76 1.58
N GLY A 50 -14.64 8.99 1.30
CA GLY A 50 -13.79 10.07 0.79
C GLY A 50 -13.50 10.03 -0.71
N THR A 51 -14.06 9.06 -1.45
CA THR A 51 -13.93 8.96 -2.91
C THR A 51 -15.30 8.94 -3.60
N PRO A 52 -15.38 9.20 -4.92
CA PRO A 52 -16.65 9.12 -5.65
C PRO A 52 -17.26 7.71 -5.68
N SER A 53 -16.43 6.66 -5.57
CA SER A 53 -16.83 5.25 -5.65
C SER A 53 -15.67 4.37 -5.21
N HIS A 54 -15.96 3.20 -4.64
CA HIS A 54 -14.96 2.15 -4.34
C HIS A 54 -14.15 1.76 -5.57
N ARG A 55 -14.68 1.93 -6.79
CA ARG A 55 -13.92 1.65 -8.02
C ARG A 55 -12.68 2.53 -8.20
N SER A 56 -12.64 3.69 -7.53
CA SER A 56 -11.49 4.61 -7.53
C SER A 56 -10.36 4.17 -6.60
N TYR A 57 -10.60 3.16 -5.75
CA TYR A 57 -9.72 2.78 -4.65
C TYR A 57 -8.28 2.45 -5.09
N PHE A 58 -8.14 1.74 -6.21
CA PHE A 58 -6.83 1.37 -6.76
C PHE A 58 -6.21 2.44 -7.68
N SER A 59 -6.93 3.53 -7.94
CA SER A 59 -6.56 4.55 -8.94
C SER A 59 -6.19 5.90 -8.30
N GLY A 60 -6.20 6.01 -6.98
CA GLY A 60 -5.79 7.22 -6.28
C GLY A 60 -4.27 7.44 -6.32
N PRO A 61 -3.78 8.68 -6.17
CA PRO A 61 -2.35 8.97 -6.07
C PRO A 61 -1.65 8.20 -4.96
N LEU A 62 -2.35 7.94 -3.85
CA LEU A 62 -1.85 7.18 -2.69
C LEU A 62 -1.88 5.66 -2.89
N ALA A 63 -2.57 5.16 -3.91
CA ALA A 63 -2.61 3.74 -4.19
C ALA A 63 -1.31 3.32 -4.90
N PRO A 64 -0.64 2.24 -4.47
CA PRO A 64 0.38 1.60 -5.28
C PRO A 64 -0.23 1.13 -6.62
N PRO A 65 0.55 1.09 -7.72
CA PRO A 65 0.07 0.70 -9.05
C PRO A 65 -0.16 -0.82 -9.16
N LEU A 66 -0.77 -1.43 -8.13
CA LEU A 66 -0.92 -2.88 -7.93
C LEU A 66 -1.60 -3.57 -9.13
N LEU A 67 -2.63 -2.95 -9.68
CA LEU A 67 -3.39 -3.49 -10.82
C LEU A 67 -2.82 -3.05 -12.17
N TYR A 68 -1.97 -2.02 -12.19
CA TYR A 68 -1.44 -1.44 -13.42
C TYR A 68 -0.09 -2.06 -13.82
N MET A 69 0.77 -2.36 -12.86
CA MET A 69 2.02 -3.08 -13.09
C MET A 69 1.85 -4.42 -13.84
N PRO A 70 0.92 -5.32 -13.46
CA PRO A 70 0.68 -6.54 -14.24
C PRO A 70 0.20 -6.26 -15.67
N LEU A 71 -0.57 -5.19 -15.91
CA LEU A 71 -0.98 -4.78 -17.27
C LEU A 71 0.20 -4.31 -18.10
N TRP A 72 1.09 -3.48 -17.53
CA TRP A 72 2.29 -3.03 -18.23
C TRP A 72 3.27 -4.18 -18.52
N LEU A 73 3.37 -5.16 -17.61
CA LEU A 73 4.15 -6.37 -17.86
C LEU A 73 3.52 -7.21 -18.98
N ALA A 74 2.20 -7.33 -19.00
CA ALA A 74 1.48 -8.06 -20.05
C ALA A 74 1.66 -7.39 -21.42
N ASP A 75 1.58 -6.05 -21.49
CA ASP A 75 1.84 -5.28 -22.71
C ASP A 75 3.24 -5.56 -23.25
N ARG A 76 4.25 -5.50 -22.36
CA ARG A 76 5.64 -5.78 -22.71
C ARG A 76 5.80 -7.20 -23.27
N LEU A 77 5.33 -8.21 -22.55
CA LEU A 77 5.45 -9.61 -22.97
C LEU A 77 4.66 -9.90 -24.25
N ALA A 78 3.52 -9.24 -24.47
CA ALA A 78 2.76 -9.34 -25.71
C ALA A 78 3.51 -8.72 -26.89
N SER A 79 4.14 -7.55 -26.70
CA SER A 79 4.92 -6.88 -27.75
C SER A 79 6.14 -7.69 -28.20
N GLU A 80 6.72 -8.48 -27.29
CA GLU A 80 7.83 -9.40 -27.57
C GLU A 80 7.36 -10.74 -28.19
N GLY A 81 6.05 -10.97 -28.29
CA GLY A 81 5.48 -12.25 -28.71
C GLY A 81 5.62 -13.38 -27.68
N ALA A 82 6.02 -13.06 -26.45
CA ALA A 82 6.21 -14.02 -25.36
C ALA A 82 4.89 -14.39 -24.67
N LEU A 83 3.90 -13.49 -24.65
CA LEU A 83 2.58 -13.75 -24.07
C LEU A 83 1.63 -14.37 -25.13
N PRO A 84 1.19 -15.63 -24.96
CA PRO A 84 0.31 -16.26 -25.94
C PRO A 84 -1.05 -15.57 -26.02
N ALA A 85 -1.64 -15.42 -27.20
CA ALA A 85 -2.94 -14.74 -27.38
C ALA A 85 -4.07 -15.33 -26.51
N ARG A 86 -4.04 -16.64 -26.22
CA ARG A 86 -5.01 -17.27 -25.31
C ARG A 86 -4.88 -16.80 -23.85
N ALA A 87 -3.70 -16.34 -23.45
CA ALA A 87 -3.42 -15.86 -22.10
C ALA A 87 -3.99 -14.46 -21.84
N GLN A 88 -4.27 -13.66 -22.89
CA GLN A 88 -4.92 -12.36 -22.75
C GLN A 88 -6.26 -12.45 -22.01
N ALA A 89 -7.03 -13.53 -22.24
CA ALA A 89 -8.30 -13.76 -21.55
C ALA A 89 -8.15 -13.96 -20.04
N SER A 90 -6.96 -14.33 -19.56
CA SER A 90 -6.65 -14.55 -18.14
C SER A 90 -6.26 -13.28 -17.39
N ILE A 91 -5.95 -12.18 -18.10
CA ILE A 91 -5.45 -10.94 -17.48
C ILE A 91 -6.51 -10.32 -16.55
N VAL A 92 -7.73 -10.10 -17.04
CA VAL A 92 -8.82 -9.51 -16.24
C VAL A 92 -9.18 -10.38 -15.02
N PRO A 93 -9.32 -11.72 -15.14
CA PRO A 93 -9.44 -12.60 -13.97
C PRO A 93 -8.30 -12.49 -12.95
N ILE A 94 -7.04 -12.36 -13.40
CA ILE A 94 -5.88 -12.14 -12.52
C ILE A 94 -6.01 -10.81 -11.76
N LEU A 95 -6.44 -9.74 -12.41
CA LEU A 95 -6.67 -8.46 -11.75
C LEU A 95 -7.80 -8.56 -10.71
N ALA A 96 -8.90 -9.20 -11.05
CA ALA A 96 -10.01 -9.42 -10.11
C ALA A 96 -9.62 -10.31 -8.92
N ALA A 97 -8.74 -11.31 -9.14
CA ALA A 97 -8.14 -12.11 -8.08
C ALA A 97 -7.24 -11.24 -7.18
N THR A 98 -6.47 -10.34 -7.78
CA THR A 98 -5.58 -9.41 -7.08
C THR A 98 -6.36 -8.45 -6.19
N MET A 99 -7.48 -7.90 -6.67
CA MET A 99 -8.38 -7.07 -5.87
C MET A 99 -8.86 -7.82 -4.61
N GLN A 100 -9.33 -9.06 -4.76
CA GLN A 100 -9.75 -9.88 -3.63
C GLN A 100 -8.60 -10.18 -2.66
N GLY A 101 -7.43 -10.52 -3.18
CA GLY A 101 -6.25 -10.73 -2.34
C GLY A 101 -5.84 -9.47 -1.58
N TYR A 102 -5.96 -8.31 -2.22
CA TYR A 102 -5.73 -7.04 -1.56
C TYR A 102 -6.77 -6.76 -0.47
N PHE A 103 -8.06 -7.07 -0.70
CA PHE A 103 -9.08 -6.94 0.35
C PHE A 103 -8.77 -7.80 1.56
N TYR A 104 -8.31 -9.04 1.33
CA TYR A 104 -7.81 -9.89 2.42
C TYR A 104 -6.66 -9.19 3.18
N VAL A 105 -5.64 -8.71 2.46
CA VAL A 105 -4.50 -7.97 3.09
C VAL A 105 -5.00 -6.77 3.89
N ARG A 106 -5.86 -5.94 3.32
CA ARG A 106 -6.38 -4.72 3.95
C ARG A 106 -7.18 -5.00 5.21
N ILE A 107 -8.03 -6.03 5.20
CA ILE A 107 -8.80 -6.47 6.37
C ILE A 107 -7.87 -6.93 7.50
N GLN A 108 -6.81 -7.69 7.18
CA GLN A 108 -5.83 -8.11 8.19
C GLN A 108 -5.08 -6.90 8.77
N ASP A 109 -4.63 -5.99 7.90
CA ASP A 109 -3.89 -4.79 8.26
C ASP A 109 -4.72 -3.89 9.18
N ASP A 110 -5.99 -3.61 8.84
CA ASP A 110 -6.89 -2.80 9.66
C ASP A 110 -7.10 -3.37 11.07
N LEU A 111 -7.25 -4.70 11.19
CA LEU A 111 -7.40 -5.33 12.50
C LEU A 111 -6.13 -5.26 13.35
N LEU A 112 -4.95 -5.38 12.73
CA LEU A 112 -3.69 -5.36 13.44
C LEU A 112 -3.30 -3.93 13.85
N ASP A 113 -3.57 -2.96 12.98
CA ASP A 113 -3.22 -1.57 13.17
C ASP A 113 -4.23 -0.85 14.08
N ASP A 114 -5.53 -0.97 13.85
CA ASP A 114 -6.53 -0.24 14.63
C ASP A 114 -7.65 -1.18 15.13
N PRO A 115 -7.35 -2.09 16.07
CA PRO A 115 -8.32 -3.09 16.53
C PRO A 115 -9.56 -2.46 17.19
N ALA A 116 -9.49 -1.21 17.63
CA ALA A 116 -10.61 -0.48 18.22
C ALA A 116 -11.60 0.02 17.15
N ARG A 117 -11.13 0.28 15.93
CA ARG A 117 -11.97 0.75 14.80
C ARG A 117 -12.21 -0.32 13.75
N ALA A 118 -11.44 -1.40 13.78
CA ALA A 118 -11.63 -2.55 12.91
C ALA A 118 -12.92 -3.32 13.27
N ASP A 119 -13.48 -3.95 12.25
CA ASP A 119 -14.65 -4.82 12.35
C ASP A 119 -14.20 -6.29 12.29
N PRO A 120 -14.20 -7.02 13.42
CA PRO A 120 -13.70 -8.39 13.46
C PRO A 120 -14.48 -9.36 12.56
N GLU A 121 -15.74 -9.06 12.21
CA GLU A 121 -16.55 -9.90 11.31
C GLU A 121 -15.94 -9.92 9.89
N LEU A 122 -15.25 -8.85 9.49
CA LEU A 122 -14.60 -8.77 8.18
C LEU A 122 -13.50 -9.83 8.01
N LEU A 123 -12.97 -10.42 9.08
CA LEU A 123 -12.05 -11.55 8.97
C LEU A 123 -12.67 -12.74 8.21
N LEU A 124 -13.97 -12.98 8.39
CA LEU A 124 -14.69 -14.04 7.68
C LEU A 124 -14.83 -13.72 6.19
N LEU A 125 -15.06 -12.44 5.86
CA LEU A 125 -15.00 -11.96 4.48
C LEU A 125 -13.58 -12.12 3.90
N GLY A 126 -12.55 -11.79 4.68
CA GLY A 126 -11.15 -11.96 4.30
C GLY A 126 -10.83 -13.39 3.88
N ASN A 127 -11.32 -14.40 4.61
CA ASN A 127 -11.17 -15.81 4.23
C ASN A 127 -11.81 -16.11 2.86
N ALA A 128 -13.01 -15.59 2.60
CA ALA A 128 -13.72 -15.77 1.34
C ALA A 128 -13.00 -15.07 0.16
N CYS A 129 -12.42 -13.89 0.42
CA CYS A 129 -11.58 -13.16 -0.54
C CYS A 129 -10.29 -13.92 -0.86
N PHE A 130 -9.58 -14.44 0.16
CA PHE A 130 -8.35 -15.22 -0.05
C PHE A 130 -8.63 -16.50 -0.84
N ALA A 131 -9.65 -17.27 -0.47
CA ALA A 131 -10.06 -18.47 -1.20
C ALA A 131 -10.46 -18.14 -2.65
N GLY A 132 -11.17 -17.03 -2.86
CA GLY A 132 -11.57 -16.57 -4.18
C GLY A 132 -10.41 -16.18 -5.07
N MET A 133 -9.43 -15.47 -4.51
CA MET A 133 -8.18 -15.17 -5.19
C MET A 133 -7.45 -16.46 -5.61
N ALA A 134 -7.28 -17.42 -4.70
CA ALA A 134 -6.55 -18.66 -4.98
C ALA A 134 -7.22 -19.49 -6.09
N LEU A 135 -8.55 -19.58 -6.07
CA LEU A 135 -9.34 -20.24 -7.11
C LEU A 135 -9.19 -19.52 -8.46
N ALA A 136 -9.33 -18.20 -8.49
CA ALA A 136 -9.22 -17.42 -9.72
C ALA A 136 -7.82 -17.52 -10.34
N TYR A 137 -6.74 -17.51 -9.54
CA TYR A 137 -5.39 -17.77 -10.05
C TYR A 137 -5.24 -19.19 -10.61
N THR A 138 -5.83 -20.19 -9.96
CA THR A 138 -5.81 -21.58 -10.42
C THR A 138 -6.52 -21.75 -11.75
N GLU A 139 -7.69 -21.11 -11.92
CA GLU A 139 -8.43 -21.11 -13.17
C GLU A 139 -7.69 -20.36 -14.28
N ALA A 140 -7.11 -19.20 -13.97
CA ALA A 140 -6.42 -18.35 -14.94
C ALA A 140 -5.11 -18.97 -15.47
N LEU A 141 -4.35 -19.65 -14.62
CA LEU A 141 -3.06 -20.24 -14.95
C LEU A 141 -3.15 -21.73 -15.34
N GLY A 142 -4.24 -22.38 -14.95
CA GLY A 142 -4.45 -23.81 -15.09
C GLY A 142 -3.59 -24.67 -14.14
N PRO A 143 -3.76 -26.00 -14.17
CA PRO A 143 -3.13 -26.93 -13.22
C PRO A 143 -1.60 -27.11 -13.43
N ARG A 144 -0.98 -26.37 -14.34
CA ARG A 144 0.42 -26.57 -14.78
C ARG A 144 1.38 -25.45 -14.35
N ALA A 145 1.01 -24.62 -13.38
CA ALA A 145 1.86 -23.51 -12.92
C ALA A 145 2.43 -23.73 -11.49
N PRO A 146 3.07 -24.87 -11.17
CA PRO A 146 3.56 -25.15 -9.82
C PRO A 146 4.61 -24.15 -9.34
N ALA A 147 5.47 -23.66 -10.25
CA ALA A 147 6.47 -22.64 -9.93
C ALA A 147 5.83 -21.30 -9.49
N PHE A 148 4.71 -20.91 -10.12
CA PHE A 148 3.94 -19.75 -9.67
C PHE A 148 3.38 -19.97 -8.27
N PHE A 149 2.75 -21.11 -7.99
CA PHE A 149 2.16 -21.35 -6.67
C PHE A 149 3.20 -21.42 -5.55
N GLN A 150 4.42 -21.89 -5.85
CA GLN A 150 5.54 -21.79 -4.91
C GLN A 150 5.96 -20.33 -4.67
N ALA A 151 5.96 -19.49 -5.70
CA ALA A 151 6.27 -18.07 -5.56
C ALA A 151 5.15 -17.30 -4.83
N PHE A 152 3.89 -17.66 -5.09
CA PHE A 152 2.71 -17.18 -4.36
C PHE A 152 2.82 -17.49 -2.87
N ASP A 153 3.13 -18.75 -2.51
CA ASP A 153 3.29 -19.18 -1.12
C ASP A 153 4.41 -18.37 -0.41
N ARG A 154 5.57 -18.21 -1.07
CA ARG A 154 6.66 -17.36 -0.56
C ARG A 154 6.22 -15.92 -0.33
N ALA A 155 5.45 -15.33 -1.25
CA ALA A 155 4.98 -13.96 -1.14
C ALA A 155 4.00 -13.78 0.04
N ILE A 156 3.06 -14.71 0.22
CA ILE A 156 2.11 -14.70 1.34
C ILE A 156 2.84 -14.91 2.67
N ALA A 157 3.77 -15.86 2.74
CA ALA A 157 4.58 -16.10 3.94
C ALA A 157 5.46 -14.87 4.29
N ALA A 158 6.04 -14.21 3.28
CA ALA A 158 6.82 -13.00 3.47
C ALA A 158 5.97 -11.84 4.01
N PHE A 159 4.79 -11.59 3.44
CA PHE A 159 3.83 -10.60 3.96
C PHE A 159 3.54 -10.88 5.44
N SER A 160 3.08 -12.10 5.78
CA SER A 160 2.73 -12.46 7.15
C SER A 160 3.90 -12.30 8.13
N ARG A 161 5.10 -12.76 7.75
CA ARG A 161 6.30 -12.65 8.59
C ARG A 161 6.67 -11.18 8.83
N LEU A 162 6.70 -10.37 7.78
CA LEU A 162 7.16 -8.99 7.84
C LEU A 162 6.14 -8.08 8.53
N THR A 163 4.84 -8.26 8.30
CA THR A 163 3.77 -7.56 9.02
C THR A 163 3.85 -7.85 10.52
N LEU A 164 4.04 -9.12 10.91
CA LEU A 164 4.18 -9.47 12.33
C LEU A 164 5.46 -8.92 12.96
N ALA A 165 6.57 -8.94 12.22
CA ALA A 165 7.84 -8.37 12.67
C ALA A 165 7.73 -6.87 12.90
N GLU A 166 7.11 -6.15 11.95
CA GLU A 166 6.84 -4.72 12.08
C GLU A 166 5.96 -4.41 13.28
N LEU A 167 4.85 -5.13 13.44
CA LEU A 167 3.91 -4.92 14.55
C LEU A 167 4.62 -5.00 15.91
N ARG A 168 5.55 -5.95 16.07
CA ARG A 168 6.34 -6.11 17.29
C ARG A 168 7.27 -4.92 17.53
N VAL A 169 7.83 -4.34 16.48
CA VAL A 169 8.73 -3.18 16.58
C VAL A 169 7.94 -1.91 16.87
N VAL A 170 6.86 -1.66 16.12
CA VAL A 170 5.94 -0.52 16.32
C VAL A 170 5.38 -0.49 17.74
N ARG A 171 5.10 -1.67 18.33
CA ARG A 171 4.61 -1.80 19.71
C ARG A 171 5.71 -1.95 20.77
N GLY A 172 6.95 -2.25 20.39
CA GLY A 172 8.06 -2.49 21.33
C GLY A 172 8.64 -1.22 21.93
N GLU A 173 9.78 -1.30 22.63
CA GLU A 173 10.53 -0.12 23.12
C GLU A 173 11.81 0.16 22.33
N GLY A 174 12.26 -0.81 21.53
CA GLY A 174 13.52 -0.73 20.80
C GLY A 174 13.53 0.32 19.68
N PRO A 175 14.73 0.71 19.21
CA PRO A 175 14.86 1.66 18.10
C PRO A 175 14.26 1.08 16.82
N TYR A 176 13.58 1.92 16.03
CA TYR A 176 13.12 1.56 14.69
C TYR A 176 14.13 2.07 13.65
N ALA A 177 15.26 1.37 13.56
CA ALA A 177 16.35 1.73 12.66
C ALA A 177 15.94 1.68 11.17
N GLU A 178 16.62 2.45 10.34
CA GLU A 178 16.33 2.57 8.90
C GLU A 178 16.38 1.23 8.16
N ALA A 179 17.41 0.41 8.40
CA ALA A 179 17.51 -0.91 7.79
C ALA A 179 16.35 -1.85 8.17
N LEU A 180 15.83 -1.70 9.40
CA LEU A 180 14.69 -2.48 9.87
C LEU A 180 13.39 -2.01 9.23
N PHE A 181 13.22 -0.70 9.03
CA PHE A 181 12.13 -0.15 8.24
C PHE A 181 12.18 -0.63 6.79
N GLU A 182 13.35 -0.64 6.16
CA GLU A 182 13.51 -1.14 4.79
C GLU A 182 13.16 -2.63 4.68
N GLU A 183 13.55 -3.45 5.67
CA GLU A 183 13.10 -4.86 5.72
C GLU A 183 11.58 -4.96 5.84
N HIS A 184 10.99 -4.23 6.80
CA HIS A 184 9.54 -4.27 7.06
C HIS A 184 8.70 -3.71 5.92
N ALA A 185 9.21 -2.74 5.17
CA ALA A 185 8.57 -2.22 3.97
C ALA A 185 8.32 -3.32 2.93
N GLY A 186 9.10 -4.41 2.97
CA GLY A 186 8.87 -5.63 2.19
C GLY A 186 7.56 -6.38 2.53
N LYS A 187 6.80 -5.96 3.56
CA LYS A 187 5.45 -6.50 3.83
C LYS A 187 4.52 -6.37 2.62
N VAL A 188 4.80 -5.46 1.68
CA VAL A 188 4.09 -5.36 0.41
C VAL A 188 4.32 -6.55 -0.54
N ALA A 189 5.01 -7.62 -0.12
CA ALA A 189 5.33 -8.81 -0.91
C ALA A 189 4.14 -9.40 -1.69
N PHE A 190 2.91 -9.26 -1.19
CA PHE A 190 1.70 -9.63 -1.93
C PHE A 190 1.61 -8.97 -3.33
N ALA A 191 2.09 -7.74 -3.49
CA ALA A 191 2.07 -7.02 -4.76
C ALA A 191 2.92 -7.67 -5.87
N ARG A 192 3.80 -8.63 -5.52
CA ARG A 192 4.54 -9.44 -6.49
C ARG A 192 3.65 -10.45 -7.20
N VAL A 193 2.63 -10.97 -6.53
CA VAL A 193 1.76 -12.06 -7.00
C VAL A 193 1.14 -11.79 -8.38
N PRO A 194 0.47 -10.65 -8.64
CA PRO A 194 -0.10 -10.39 -9.96
C PRO A 194 0.96 -10.37 -11.08
N LEU A 195 2.13 -9.78 -10.83
CA LEU A 195 3.24 -9.74 -11.78
C LEU A 195 3.77 -11.15 -12.08
N LEU A 196 3.90 -11.98 -11.03
CA LEU A 196 4.31 -13.38 -11.17
C LEU A 196 3.27 -14.22 -11.92
N ALA A 197 1.98 -13.93 -11.78
CA ALA A 197 0.93 -14.61 -12.53
C ALA A 197 1.03 -14.29 -14.03
N ILE A 198 1.23 -13.01 -14.38
CA ILE A 198 1.47 -12.61 -15.78
C ILE A 198 2.77 -13.22 -16.32
N ALA A 199 3.85 -13.22 -15.54
CA ALA A 199 5.10 -13.87 -15.92
C ALA A 199 4.92 -15.38 -16.14
N ALA A 200 4.13 -16.06 -15.31
CA ALA A 200 3.84 -17.49 -15.45
C ALA A 200 3.06 -17.80 -16.73
N LEU A 201 2.12 -16.93 -17.15
CA LEU A 201 1.41 -17.08 -18.43
C LEU A 201 2.34 -17.03 -19.66
N ALA A 202 3.48 -16.37 -19.53
CA ALA A 202 4.48 -16.21 -20.59
C ALA A 202 5.75 -17.06 -20.38
N ASP A 203 5.74 -18.04 -19.46
CA ASP A 203 6.91 -18.84 -19.09
C ASP A 203 8.16 -18.00 -18.70
N ALA A 204 7.91 -16.84 -18.08
CA ALA A 204 8.89 -15.81 -17.78
C ALA A 204 9.17 -15.67 -16.28
N LEU A 205 9.01 -16.74 -15.48
CA LEU A 205 9.24 -16.69 -14.02
C LEU A 205 10.70 -16.42 -13.62
N HIS A 206 11.64 -16.50 -14.56
CA HIS A 206 13.01 -16.01 -14.36
C HIS A 206 13.06 -14.50 -14.00
N LEU A 207 11.99 -13.75 -14.24
CA LEU A 207 11.84 -12.34 -13.85
C LEU A 207 11.54 -12.14 -12.35
N GLU A 208 11.29 -13.19 -11.57
CA GLU A 208 10.87 -13.10 -10.16
C GLU A 208 11.80 -12.22 -9.31
N ALA A 209 13.11 -12.34 -9.49
CA ALA A 209 14.09 -11.54 -8.73
C ALA A 209 13.95 -10.05 -9.05
N SER A 210 13.79 -9.70 -10.33
CA SER A 210 13.63 -8.31 -10.76
C SER A 210 12.29 -7.72 -10.31
N ILE A 211 11.21 -8.51 -10.38
CA ILE A 211 9.89 -8.15 -9.84
C ILE A 211 9.98 -7.88 -8.34
N THR A 212 10.69 -8.74 -7.60
CA THR A 212 10.90 -8.61 -6.16
C THR A 212 11.62 -7.31 -5.83
N THR A 213 12.74 -7.03 -6.53
CA THR A 213 13.49 -5.78 -6.33
C THR A 213 12.63 -4.53 -6.57
N LEU A 214 11.85 -4.50 -7.66
CA LEU A 214 10.96 -3.38 -7.95
C LEU A 214 9.91 -3.20 -6.84
N VAL A 215 9.24 -4.28 -6.45
CA VAL A 215 8.17 -4.22 -5.45
C VAL A 215 8.70 -3.81 -4.08
N ASP A 216 9.88 -4.27 -3.69
CA ASP A 216 10.51 -3.88 -2.41
C ASP A 216 10.85 -2.39 -2.38
N ARG A 217 11.39 -1.87 -3.50
CA ARG A 217 11.66 -0.43 -3.66
C ARG A 217 10.39 0.42 -3.56
N LEU A 218 9.31 -0.07 -4.16
CA LEU A 218 7.99 0.56 -4.04
C LEU A 218 7.47 0.49 -2.61
N GLY A 219 7.68 -0.63 -1.90
CA GLY A 219 7.36 -0.76 -0.48
C GLY A 219 7.98 0.36 0.36
N VAL A 220 9.29 0.60 0.18
CA VAL A 220 10.00 1.69 0.87
C VAL A 220 9.43 3.06 0.48
N THR A 221 9.27 3.31 -0.81
CA THR A 221 8.74 4.58 -1.34
C THR A 221 7.36 4.93 -0.75
N TYR A 222 6.45 3.96 -0.76
CA TYR A 222 5.10 4.13 -0.22
C TYR A 222 5.07 4.18 1.30
N GLY A 223 5.91 3.39 1.97
CA GLY A 223 6.07 3.44 3.43
C GLY A 223 6.47 4.83 3.91
N LEU A 224 7.46 5.46 3.26
CA LEU A 224 7.92 6.81 3.60
C LEU A 224 6.83 7.88 3.38
N ALA A 225 6.15 7.83 2.23
CA ALA A 225 5.07 8.76 1.94
C ALA A 225 3.85 8.58 2.88
N ASN A 226 3.52 7.33 3.22
CA ASN A 226 2.44 7.01 4.15
C ASN A 226 2.77 7.46 5.57
N ASP A 227 4.02 7.30 6.03
CA ASP A 227 4.46 7.83 7.32
C ASP A 227 4.27 9.36 7.38
N VAL A 228 4.66 10.08 6.32
CA VAL A 228 4.54 11.55 6.26
C VAL A 228 3.08 12.02 6.28
N LEU A 229 2.20 11.38 5.51
CA LEU A 229 0.78 11.76 5.47
C LEU A 229 -0.02 11.23 6.66
N GLY A 230 0.41 10.09 7.20
CA GLY A 230 -0.28 9.31 8.21
C GLY A 230 0.08 9.65 9.64
N TRP A 231 1.21 10.33 9.90
CA TRP A 231 1.73 10.52 11.26
C TRP A 231 0.70 11.01 12.30
N PRO A 232 -0.27 11.92 12.00
CA PRO A 232 -1.26 12.32 12.99
C PRO A 232 -2.24 11.20 13.35
N ARG A 233 -2.62 10.38 12.36
CA ARG A 233 -3.46 9.20 12.56
C ARG A 233 -2.68 8.13 13.31
N ASP A 234 -1.43 7.90 12.93
CA ASP A 234 -0.60 6.88 13.54
C ASP A 234 -0.30 7.21 15.01
N LEU A 235 -0.08 8.48 15.34
CA LEU A 235 0.02 8.94 16.73
C LEU A 235 -1.27 8.65 17.52
N ARG A 236 -2.45 8.96 16.95
CA ARG A 236 -3.75 8.68 17.59
C ARG A 236 -3.99 7.19 17.81
N ALA A 237 -3.54 6.35 16.87
CA ALA A 237 -3.61 4.90 16.98
C ALA A 237 -2.58 4.32 17.97
N GLY A 238 -1.68 5.15 18.52
CA GLY A 238 -0.62 4.70 19.41
C GLY A 238 0.48 3.94 18.68
N HIS A 239 0.72 4.26 17.41
CA HIS A 239 1.76 3.64 16.60
C HIS A 239 3.04 4.45 16.64
N ARG A 240 4.14 3.76 16.99
CA ARG A 240 5.49 4.27 16.80
C ARG A 240 6.03 3.84 15.43
N THR A 241 5.44 4.38 14.36
CA THR A 241 5.94 4.19 12.98
C THR A 241 7.38 4.69 12.84
N HIS A 242 8.06 4.35 11.75
CA HIS A 242 9.48 4.67 11.58
C HIS A 242 9.75 6.17 11.72
N LEU A 243 8.95 7.01 11.05
CA LEU A 243 9.01 8.46 11.17
C LEU A 243 8.80 8.95 12.61
N LEU A 244 7.82 8.42 13.33
CA LEU A 244 7.53 8.83 14.69
C LEU A 244 8.63 8.37 15.67
N ALA A 245 9.20 7.19 15.46
CA ALA A 245 10.38 6.73 16.20
C ALA A 245 11.58 7.66 15.97
N GLN A 246 11.82 8.09 14.73
CA GLN A 246 12.86 9.07 14.40
C GLN A 246 12.59 10.45 15.00
N ALA A 247 11.32 10.82 15.15
CA ALA A 247 10.89 12.02 15.85
C ALA A 247 10.96 11.91 17.39
N HIS A 248 11.56 10.83 17.91
CA HIS A 248 11.73 10.54 19.33
C HIS A 248 10.44 10.23 20.10
N LEU A 249 9.36 9.81 19.42
CA LEU A 249 8.22 9.20 20.11
C LEU A 249 8.69 7.92 20.81
N SER A 250 8.46 7.80 22.11
CA SER A 250 8.83 6.62 22.90
C SER A 250 7.61 5.79 23.28
N ARG A 251 7.84 4.54 23.70
CA ARG A 251 6.78 3.70 24.24
C ARG A 251 6.20 4.28 25.55
N ALA A 252 7.05 4.88 26.37
CA ALA A 252 6.63 5.54 27.61
C ALA A 252 5.64 6.70 27.36
N ASP A 253 5.81 7.45 26.27
CA ASP A 253 4.84 8.50 25.91
C ASP A 253 3.45 7.91 25.62
N LEU A 254 3.41 6.79 24.90
CA LEU A 254 2.16 6.10 24.53
C LEU A 254 1.51 5.43 25.74
N ASP A 255 2.29 4.79 26.61
CA ASP A 255 1.78 4.17 27.83
C ASP A 255 1.25 5.23 28.80
N HIS A 256 1.88 6.39 28.89
CA HIS A 256 1.35 7.51 29.67
C HIS A 256 -0.05 7.90 29.19
N LEU A 257 -0.25 8.11 27.88
CA LEU A 257 -1.57 8.40 27.30
C LEU A 257 -2.60 7.30 27.62
N ALA A 258 -2.19 6.04 27.56
CA ALA A 258 -3.07 4.90 27.83
C ALA A 258 -3.50 4.80 29.32
N THR A 259 -2.69 5.31 30.26
CA THR A 259 -3.03 5.31 31.70
C THR A 259 -3.98 6.41 32.13
N LEU A 260 -4.18 7.45 31.31
CA LEU A 260 -5.11 8.54 31.60
C LEU A 260 -6.56 8.07 31.43
N ALA A 261 -7.29 7.94 32.54
CA ALA A 261 -8.69 7.53 32.54
C ALA A 261 -9.64 8.64 32.07
N ASP A 262 -9.29 9.89 32.36
CA ASP A 262 -10.07 11.07 31.96
C ASP A 262 -9.83 11.43 30.49
N GLU A 263 -10.91 11.53 29.71
CA GLU A 263 -10.86 11.77 28.26
C GLU A 263 -10.29 13.16 27.94
N HIS A 264 -10.62 14.16 28.74
CA HIS A 264 -10.13 15.52 28.55
C HIS A 264 -8.61 15.60 28.80
N ALA A 265 -8.15 15.07 29.93
CA ALA A 265 -6.72 14.98 30.25
C ALA A 265 -5.94 14.18 29.19
N ARG A 266 -6.53 13.10 28.66
CA ARG A 266 -5.92 12.33 27.56
C ARG A 266 -5.81 13.15 26.29
N ALA A 267 -6.84 13.92 25.93
CA ALA A 267 -6.82 14.79 24.76
C ALA A 267 -5.78 15.91 24.89
N GLU A 268 -5.66 16.53 26.06
CA GLU A 268 -4.64 17.55 26.34
C GLU A 268 -3.22 16.98 26.27
N ALA A 269 -2.97 15.82 26.90
CA ALA A 269 -1.68 15.16 26.84
C ALA A 269 -1.31 14.73 25.42
N HIS A 270 -2.29 14.27 24.63
CA HIS A 270 -2.09 13.92 23.24
C HIS A 270 -1.72 15.15 22.38
N GLU A 271 -2.39 16.29 22.57
CA GLU A 271 -2.05 17.52 21.83
C GLU A 271 -0.68 18.07 22.24
N ALA A 272 -0.33 17.99 23.54
CA ALA A 272 1.00 18.38 24.02
C ALA A 272 2.10 17.50 23.40
N LEU A 273 1.87 16.18 23.31
CA LEU A 273 2.76 15.25 22.63
C LEU A 273 2.88 15.57 21.13
N ALA A 274 1.75 15.82 20.46
CA ALA A 274 1.73 16.18 19.05
C ALA A 274 2.52 17.48 18.81
N GLU A 275 2.37 18.50 19.64
CA GLU A 275 3.09 19.76 19.50
C GLU A 275 4.61 19.57 19.70
N ARG A 276 5.03 18.75 20.67
CA ARG A 276 6.44 18.36 20.83
C ARG A 276 6.99 17.68 19.57
N LEU A 277 6.24 16.74 19.00
CA LEU A 277 6.64 16.05 17.77
C LEU A 277 6.70 17.00 16.57
N ARG A 278 5.80 17.99 16.48
CA ARG A 278 5.81 18.99 15.40
C ARG A 278 7.11 19.77 15.33
N VAL A 279 7.80 19.99 16.46
CA VAL A 279 9.14 20.61 16.46
C VAL A 279 10.11 19.78 15.63
N THR A 280 10.26 18.48 15.90
CA THR A 280 11.18 17.62 15.13
C THR A 280 10.70 17.40 13.69
N LEU A 281 9.39 17.17 13.51
CA LEU A 281 8.78 16.85 12.23
C LEU A 281 8.84 18.03 11.24
N TYR A 282 8.42 19.23 11.68
CA TYR A 282 8.36 20.41 10.83
C TYR A 282 9.62 21.27 10.97
N GLU A 283 9.93 21.78 12.16
CA GLU A 283 11.04 22.73 12.37
C GLU A 283 12.41 22.06 12.20
N GLY A 284 12.52 20.80 12.63
CA GLY A 284 13.66 19.91 12.40
C GLY A 284 13.73 19.34 10.98
N MET A 285 12.79 19.71 10.09
CA MET A 285 12.74 19.33 8.68
C MET A 285 12.69 17.81 8.42
N LEU A 286 12.23 17.01 9.38
CA LEU A 286 12.19 15.56 9.22
C LEU A 286 11.18 15.13 8.14
N LEU A 287 9.98 15.72 8.12
CA LEU A 287 8.96 15.40 7.08
C LEU A 287 9.49 15.66 5.66
N HIS A 288 10.17 16.79 5.47
CA HIS A 288 10.77 17.18 4.19
C HIS A 288 11.82 16.14 3.75
N ARG A 289 12.80 15.82 4.62
CA ARG A 289 13.83 14.81 4.32
C ARG A 289 13.23 13.43 4.02
N THR A 290 12.16 13.05 4.70
CA THR A 290 11.46 11.78 4.46
C THR A 290 10.80 11.77 3.08
N ILE A 291 10.20 12.88 2.63
CA ILE A 291 9.67 12.99 1.26
C ILE A 291 10.78 13.04 0.20
N GLU A 292 11.87 13.76 0.44
CA GLU A 292 13.04 13.75 -0.47
C GLU A 292 13.57 12.32 -0.68
N ARG A 293 13.64 11.53 0.41
CA ARG A 293 13.99 10.11 0.32
C ARG A 293 12.94 9.32 -0.47
N ALA A 294 11.65 9.54 -0.24
CA ALA A 294 10.59 8.89 -1.01
C ALA A 294 10.70 9.19 -2.52
N ILE A 295 11.03 10.44 -2.90
CA ILE A 295 11.29 10.83 -4.30
C ILE A 295 12.51 10.07 -4.85
N ALA A 296 13.60 9.99 -4.09
CA ALA A 296 14.80 9.25 -4.51
C ALA A 296 14.52 7.75 -4.72
N GLU A 297 13.76 7.13 -3.81
CA GLU A 297 13.37 5.73 -3.92
C GLU A 297 12.39 5.49 -5.08
N GLN A 298 11.47 6.43 -5.36
CA GLN A 298 10.61 6.37 -6.54
C GLN A 298 11.42 6.43 -7.85
N ALA A 299 12.47 7.26 -7.91
CA ALA A 299 13.37 7.33 -9.06
C ALA A 299 14.13 6.01 -9.27
N ARG A 300 14.61 5.39 -8.19
CA ARG A 300 15.25 4.06 -8.23
C ARG A 300 14.26 2.98 -8.67
N ALA A 301 13.02 3.02 -8.19
CA ALA A 301 11.96 2.10 -8.62
C ALA A 301 11.71 2.24 -10.13
N ALA A 302 11.76 3.45 -10.68
CA ALA A 302 11.64 3.67 -12.11
C ALA A 302 12.80 3.06 -12.92
N GLU A 303 14.03 3.09 -12.39
CA GLU A 303 15.16 2.37 -13.00
C GLU A 303 14.94 0.86 -13.02
N ASP A 304 14.47 0.29 -11.92
CA ASP A 304 14.17 -1.14 -11.81
C ASP A 304 13.00 -1.54 -12.73
N ALA A 305 11.98 -0.68 -12.87
CA ALA A 305 10.88 -0.88 -13.80
C ALA A 305 11.31 -0.80 -15.27
N ARG A 306 12.25 0.10 -15.62
CA ARG A 306 12.84 0.16 -16.97
C ARG A 306 13.63 -1.10 -17.31
N LYS A 307 14.38 -1.65 -16.36
CA LYS A 307 15.09 -2.94 -16.55
C LYS A 307 14.11 -4.10 -16.81
N LEU A 308 12.90 -4.03 -16.23
CA LEU A 308 11.80 -4.96 -16.48
C LEU A 308 11.01 -4.69 -17.77
N GLY A 309 11.26 -3.56 -18.46
CA GLY A 309 10.56 -3.17 -19.67
C GLY A 309 9.13 -2.65 -19.45
N LEU A 310 8.81 -2.12 -18.26
CA LEU A 310 7.45 -1.66 -17.95
C LEU A 310 7.19 -0.24 -18.49
N HIS A 311 6.95 -0.09 -19.79
CA HIS A 311 6.83 1.23 -20.44
C HIS A 311 5.76 2.16 -19.82
N GLY A 312 4.62 1.62 -19.37
CA GLY A 312 3.60 2.44 -18.70
C GLY A 312 4.04 2.99 -17.33
N PHE A 313 5.08 2.39 -16.73
CA PHE A 313 5.61 2.81 -15.44
C PHE A 313 6.36 4.14 -15.51
N ASP A 314 6.95 4.51 -16.66
CA ASP A 314 7.65 5.80 -16.82
C ASP A 314 6.67 6.97 -16.71
N VAL A 315 5.50 6.87 -17.34
CA VAL A 315 4.43 7.89 -17.26
C VAL A 315 3.91 7.98 -15.83
N TYR A 316 3.60 6.83 -15.21
CA TYR A 316 3.19 6.76 -13.82
C TYR A 316 4.25 7.38 -12.87
N THR A 317 5.54 7.13 -13.12
CA THR A 317 6.63 7.70 -12.33
C THR A 317 6.65 9.21 -12.45
N ALA A 318 6.46 9.76 -13.66
CA ALA A 318 6.40 11.20 -13.86
C ALA A 318 5.24 11.83 -13.08
N ASP A 319 4.05 11.23 -13.15
CA ASP A 319 2.86 11.66 -12.39
C ASP A 319 3.13 11.59 -10.87
N ARG A 320 3.70 10.48 -10.39
CA ARG A 320 4.02 10.25 -8.98
C ARG A 320 5.09 11.20 -8.44
N LEU A 321 6.15 11.48 -9.21
CA LEU A 321 7.19 12.43 -8.82
C LEU A 321 6.66 13.87 -8.81
N ALA A 322 5.80 14.24 -9.76
CA ALA A 322 5.14 15.55 -9.75
C ALA A 322 4.26 15.72 -8.49
N TRP A 323 3.52 14.67 -8.13
CA TRP A 323 2.70 14.65 -6.92
C TRP A 323 3.55 14.73 -5.64
N LEU A 324 4.60 13.90 -5.51
CA LEU A 324 5.52 13.95 -4.37
C LEU A 324 6.22 15.32 -4.26
N GLY A 325 6.63 15.90 -5.38
CA GLY A 325 7.24 17.23 -5.40
C GLY A 325 6.26 18.35 -5.03
N ALA A 326 4.97 18.20 -5.31
CA ALA A 326 3.94 19.13 -4.82
C ALA A 326 3.78 19.03 -3.31
N LEU A 327 3.65 17.79 -2.79
CA LEU A 327 3.58 17.52 -1.36
C LEU A 327 4.82 18.05 -0.62
N ASP A 328 6.01 17.87 -1.20
CA ASP A 328 7.26 18.37 -0.63
C ASP A 328 7.27 19.90 -0.47
N ARG A 329 6.83 20.63 -1.49
CA ARG A 329 6.73 22.10 -1.44
C ARG A 329 5.76 22.57 -0.37
N GLU A 330 4.62 21.88 -0.20
CA GLU A 330 3.66 22.19 0.85
C GLU A 330 4.24 21.97 2.25
N ILE A 331 4.90 20.83 2.46
CA ILE A 331 5.58 20.51 3.72
C ILE A 331 6.67 21.53 4.03
N LEU A 332 7.53 21.86 3.06
CA LEU A 332 8.59 22.84 3.22
C LEU A 332 8.02 24.21 3.60
N ALA A 333 6.97 24.67 2.93
CA ALA A 333 6.32 25.94 3.24
C ALA A 333 5.75 25.95 4.67
N MET A 334 5.10 24.86 5.11
CA MET A 334 4.61 24.72 6.47
C MET A 334 5.74 24.73 7.49
N SER A 335 6.81 23.98 7.24
CA SER A 335 7.99 23.92 8.09
C SER A 335 8.68 25.27 8.26
N MET A 336 8.89 26.00 7.16
CA MET A 336 9.48 27.35 7.20
C MET A 336 8.60 28.32 7.98
N LYS A 337 7.28 28.30 7.77
CA LYS A 337 6.34 29.16 8.50
C LYS A 337 6.41 28.91 10.00
N ARG A 338 6.48 27.65 10.44
CA ARG A 338 6.59 27.28 11.86
C ARG A 338 7.94 27.72 12.44
N ALA A 339 9.04 27.43 11.76
CA ALA A 339 10.38 27.80 12.23
C ALA A 339 10.57 29.32 12.37
N LEU A 340 9.98 30.12 11.47
CA LEU A 340 10.02 31.59 11.53
C LEU A 340 9.09 32.15 12.62
N GLY A 341 7.91 31.55 12.80
CA GLY A 341 6.98 31.93 13.86
C GLY A 341 7.48 31.63 15.27
N ALA A 342 8.22 30.53 15.45
CA ALA A 342 8.84 30.15 16.72
C ALA A 342 9.93 31.13 17.16
N ARG A 343 10.68 31.73 16.23
CA ARG A 343 11.74 32.73 16.51
C ARG A 343 11.21 34.11 16.91
N SER A 344 9.91 34.34 16.77
CA SER A 344 9.27 35.64 17.07
C SER A 344 8.59 35.68 18.45
N ARG A 345 8.72 34.62 19.26
CA ARG A 345 8.21 34.51 20.64
C ARG A 345 9.38 34.41 21.62
#